data_AF-A0AAW8TQ66-F1
#
_entry.id   AF-A0AAW8TQ66-F1
#
_cell.length_a   1.000
_cell.length_b   1.000
_cell.length_c   1.000
_cell.angle_alpha   90.00
_cell.angle_beta   90.00
_cell.angle_gamma   90.00
#
_symmetry.space_group_name_H-M   'P 1'
#
loop_
_entity.id
_entity.type
_entity.pdbx_description
1 polymer ?
#
loop_
_entity_poly.entity_id
_entity_poly.type
_entity_poly.pdbx_seq_one_letter_code
_entity_poly.pdbx_strand_id
1 'polypeptide(L)'
;MLNKQIVEKYKEIKTSKNMTGDYKKTLFHVHTPASYDYRFKSEWNRNDYKRLTEQNLFHEHIVSSFDKEIAALIGEVQLNEELAIFETKKEFYSYLLIANQLLKNNYEIVVVTDHNTTKGIVKLQKALDNYRNNVHKHCNVIYGIEITCADRLHVVGMFRAEQLGEVEQWLSDHIISEEYGVMKSSYDVLKDFYDKQCYAYIAHINTSELFSQKNWI
;
A
#
# COMPACT_ATOMS: atom_id res chain seq x y z
N MET A 1 -31.48 12.09 -23.82
CA MET A 1 -30.47 12.20 -24.90
C MET A 1 -29.12 11.81 -24.32
N LEU A 2 -28.41 10.86 -24.93
CA LEU A 2 -27.08 10.46 -24.46
C LEU A 2 -26.10 11.62 -24.73
N ASN A 3 -25.33 12.04 -23.72
CA ASN A 3 -24.48 13.22 -23.80
C ASN A 3 -23.46 13.06 -24.95
N LYS A 4 -23.47 14.00 -25.89
CA LYS A 4 -22.66 13.98 -27.12
C LYS A 4 -21.16 13.86 -26.82
N GLN A 5 -20.70 14.48 -25.73
CA GLN A 5 -19.31 14.39 -25.26
C GLN A 5 -18.93 12.98 -24.80
N ILE A 6 -19.85 12.26 -24.16
CA ILE A 6 -19.62 10.86 -23.72
C ILE A 6 -19.46 9.96 -24.95
N VAL A 7 -20.29 10.17 -25.98
CA VAL A 7 -20.24 9.41 -27.23
C VAL A 7 -18.93 9.68 -27.99
N GLU A 8 -18.47 10.92 -28.03
CA GLU A 8 -17.21 11.29 -28.67
C GLU A 8 -16.00 10.71 -27.92
N LYS A 9 -15.95 10.83 -26.58
CA LYS A 9 -14.89 10.20 -25.76
C LYS A 9 -14.87 8.68 -25.90
N TYR A 10 -16.04 8.05 -25.92
CA TYR A 10 -16.15 6.60 -26.14
C TYR A 10 -15.61 6.20 -27.52
N LYS A 11 -15.89 6.98 -28.56
CA LYS A 11 -15.33 6.75 -29.90
C LYS A 11 -13.81 6.89 -29.91
N GLU A 12 -13.27 7.94 -29.28
CA GLU A 12 -11.82 8.15 -29.14
C GLU A 12 -11.13 6.94 -28.48
N ILE A 13 -11.67 6.47 -27.35
CA ILE A 13 -11.15 5.29 -26.61
C ILE A 13 -11.19 4.03 -27.48
N LYS A 14 -12.26 3.87 -28.28
CA LYS A 14 -12.43 2.70 -29.15
C LYS A 14 -11.47 2.73 -30.33
N THR A 15 -11.16 3.91 -30.87
CA THR A 15 -10.16 4.11 -31.92
C THR A 15 -8.72 4.09 -31.39
N SER A 16 -8.50 4.44 -30.13
CA SER A 16 -7.20 4.39 -29.46
C SER A 16 -6.88 3.01 -28.88
N LYS A 17 -7.53 1.94 -29.37
CA LYS A 17 -7.11 0.56 -29.08
C LYS A 17 -5.72 0.36 -29.66
N ASN A 18 -4.70 0.80 -28.92
CA ASN A 18 -3.33 0.39 -29.11
C ASN A 18 -3.35 -1.14 -29.15
N MET A 19 -2.94 -1.72 -30.28
CA MET A 19 -2.77 -3.17 -30.42
C MET A 19 -1.50 -3.66 -29.72
N THR A 20 -0.95 -2.85 -28.82
CA THR A 20 0.31 -3.03 -28.11
C THR A 20 0.04 -2.84 -26.62
N GLY A 21 0.68 -3.65 -25.77
CA GLY A 21 0.57 -3.47 -24.33
C GLY A 21 1.21 -2.16 -23.89
N ASP A 22 0.54 -1.41 -23.02
CA ASP A 22 1.13 -0.24 -22.36
C ASP A 22 1.91 -0.71 -21.13
N TYR A 23 3.18 -0.33 -21.04
CA TYR A 23 3.98 -0.57 -19.84
C TYR A 23 3.52 0.36 -18.72
N LYS A 24 3.10 -0.24 -17.60
CA LYS A 24 2.69 0.48 -16.39
C LYS A 24 3.76 0.35 -15.33
N LYS A 25 4.36 1.48 -14.93
CA LYS A 25 5.38 1.48 -13.87
C LYS A 25 4.74 1.06 -12.56
N THR A 26 5.13 -0.10 -12.04
CA THR A 26 4.47 -0.77 -10.93
C THR A 26 5.42 -0.96 -9.75
N LEU A 27 4.98 -0.61 -8.54
CA LEU A 27 5.65 -0.96 -7.30
C LEU A 27 4.95 -2.18 -6.69
N PHE A 28 5.59 -3.35 -6.77
CA PHE A 28 4.98 -4.64 -6.43
C PHE A 28 4.96 -5.02 -4.95
N HIS A 29 5.64 -4.24 -4.11
CA HIS A 29 5.79 -4.55 -2.68
C HIS A 29 6.01 -3.25 -1.92
N VAL A 30 5.05 -2.82 -1.11
CA VAL A 30 5.20 -1.64 -0.25
C VAL A 30 4.52 -1.87 1.10
N HIS A 31 5.26 -1.53 2.16
CA HIS A 31 4.70 -1.45 3.50
C HIS A 31 4.39 0.01 3.79
N THR A 32 3.26 0.22 4.43
CA THR A 32 2.70 1.50 4.80
C THR A 32 2.80 1.68 6.32
N PRO A 33 2.47 2.85 6.88
CA PRO A 33 2.43 3.07 8.32
C PRO A 33 1.56 2.09 9.11
N ALA A 34 0.63 1.38 8.47
CA ALA A 34 -0.17 0.34 9.12
C ALA A 34 0.62 -0.95 9.39
N SER A 35 1.73 -1.19 8.69
CA SER A 35 2.60 -2.35 8.94
C SER A 35 3.41 -2.14 10.21
N TYR A 36 3.50 -3.16 11.07
CA TYR A 36 4.20 -3.08 12.37
C TYR A 36 5.71 -2.79 12.24
N ASP A 37 6.29 -3.16 11.10
CA ASP A 37 7.71 -3.00 10.77
C ASP A 37 8.02 -1.71 10.02
N TYR A 38 7.01 -0.87 9.76
CA TYR A 38 7.14 0.32 8.92
C TYR A 38 8.30 1.22 9.34
N ARG A 39 9.04 1.65 8.32
CA ARG A 39 10.15 2.57 8.44
C ARG A 39 9.91 3.73 7.48
N PHE A 40 10.03 4.94 8.00
CA PHE A 40 9.85 6.15 7.20
C PHE A 40 11.04 6.38 6.25
N LYS A 41 12.25 5.94 6.62
CA LYS A 41 13.46 5.97 5.78
C LYS A 41 14.15 4.61 5.82
N SER A 42 14.90 4.28 4.76
CA SER A 42 15.61 3.00 4.63
C SER A 42 16.57 2.71 5.78
N GLU A 43 17.25 3.74 6.27
CA GLU A 43 18.26 3.68 7.32
C GLU A 43 17.65 3.65 8.73
N TRP A 44 16.33 3.79 8.84
CA TRP A 44 15.61 3.79 10.12
C TRP A 44 15.11 2.39 10.49
N ASN A 45 14.89 2.17 11.78
CA ASN A 45 14.08 1.07 12.28
C ASN A 45 12.69 1.56 12.70
N ARG A 46 11.79 0.63 13.04
CA ARG A 46 10.41 0.95 13.46
C ARG A 46 10.33 1.94 14.64
N ASN A 47 11.30 1.90 15.55
CA ASN A 47 11.30 2.77 16.73
C ASN A 47 11.68 4.22 16.40
N ASP A 48 12.48 4.44 15.35
CA ASP A 48 12.77 5.80 14.86
C ASP A 48 11.50 6.47 14.35
N TYR A 49 10.72 5.77 13.53
CA TYR A 49 9.42 6.29 13.10
C TYR A 49 8.50 6.53 14.29
N LYS A 50 8.42 5.62 15.27
CA LYS A 50 7.60 5.82 16.48
C LYS A 50 7.99 7.10 17.24
N ARG A 51 9.29 7.39 17.37
CA ARG A 51 9.80 8.61 18.03
C ARG A 51 9.60 9.90 17.23
N LEU A 52 9.44 9.81 15.91
CA LEU A 52 9.20 10.98 15.07
C LEU A 52 7.90 11.68 15.49
N THR A 53 7.97 12.97 15.82
CA THR A 53 6.79 13.75 16.19
C THR A 53 6.02 14.19 14.95
N GLU A 54 4.74 14.49 15.14
CA GLU A 54 3.92 15.11 14.10
C GLU A 54 4.52 16.43 13.61
N GLN A 55 4.99 17.28 14.54
CA GLN A 55 5.60 18.56 14.17
C GLN A 55 6.86 18.37 13.33
N ASN A 56 7.75 17.44 13.69
CA ASN A 56 8.98 17.22 12.94
C ASN A 56 8.67 16.65 11.55
N LEU A 57 7.75 15.68 11.46
CA LEU A 57 7.31 15.14 10.16
C LEU A 57 6.74 16.25 9.26
N PHE A 58 5.95 17.17 9.81
CA PHE A 58 5.43 18.30 9.06
C PHE A 58 6.54 19.25 8.58
N HIS A 59 7.34 19.78 9.50
CA HIS A 59 8.34 20.82 9.17
C HIS A 59 9.49 20.28 8.31
N GLU A 60 9.95 19.05 8.56
CA GLU A 60 11.11 18.49 7.86
C GLU A 60 10.71 17.84 6.52
N HIS A 61 9.50 17.28 6.42
CA HIS A 61 9.12 16.45 5.27
C HIS A 61 7.93 16.98 4.48
N ILE A 62 6.88 17.52 5.11
CA ILE A 62 5.76 18.11 4.36
C ILE A 62 6.20 19.42 3.71
N VAL A 63 6.78 20.36 4.48
CA VAL A 63 7.20 21.67 3.95
C VAL A 63 8.24 21.53 2.82
N SER A 64 9.09 20.51 2.85
CA SER A 64 10.11 20.26 1.82
C SER A 64 9.59 19.48 0.61
N SER A 65 8.48 18.74 0.75
CA SER A 65 7.96 17.86 -0.30
C SER A 65 6.83 18.48 -1.13
N PHE A 66 6.25 19.58 -0.67
CA PHE A 66 5.10 20.24 -1.27
C PHE A 66 5.34 21.73 -1.47
N ASP A 67 4.62 22.33 -2.41
CA ASP A 67 4.61 23.79 -2.55
C ASP A 67 4.10 24.46 -1.27
N LYS A 68 4.62 25.65 -0.98
CA LYS A 68 4.36 26.35 0.29
C LYS A 68 2.87 26.50 0.62
N GLU A 69 2.07 26.83 -0.38
CA GLU A 69 0.61 27.00 -0.23
C GLU A 69 -0.07 25.67 0.10
N ILE A 70 0.31 24.59 -0.58
CA ILE A 70 -0.22 23.24 -0.32
C ILE A 70 0.21 22.75 1.06
N ALA A 71 1.48 22.97 1.43
CA ALA A 71 1.99 22.59 2.75
C ALA A 71 1.23 23.30 3.88
N ALA A 72 0.92 24.59 3.72
CA ALA A 72 0.11 25.34 4.68
C ALA A 72 -1.30 24.73 4.83
N LEU A 73 -1.98 24.44 3.71
CA LEU A 73 -3.30 23.79 3.73
C LEU A 73 -3.26 22.42 4.42
N ILE A 74 -2.23 21.60 4.14
CA ILE A 74 -2.05 20.30 4.80
C ILE A 74 -1.94 20.45 6.33
N GLY A 75 -1.25 21.49 6.81
CA GLY A 75 -1.08 21.73 8.25
C GLY A 75 -2.39 22.05 8.97
N GLU A 76 -3.33 22.70 8.27
CA GLU A 76 -4.63 23.11 8.81
C GLU A 76 -5.67 21.98 8.81
N VAL A 77 -5.45 20.92 8.02
CA VAL A 77 -6.37 19.77 7.90
C VAL A 77 -6.77 19.23 9.26
N GLN A 78 -8.07 18.96 9.43
CA GLN A 78 -8.62 18.24 10.58
C GLN A 78 -9.00 16.82 10.14
N LEU A 79 -8.74 15.83 11.00
CA LEU A 79 -9.05 14.43 10.71
C LEU A 79 -10.49 14.10 11.09
N ASN A 80 -11.44 14.67 10.35
CA ASN A 80 -12.87 14.43 10.50
C ASN A 80 -13.45 13.78 9.24
N GLU A 81 -14.68 13.28 9.37
CA GLU A 81 -15.45 12.69 8.26
C GLU A 81 -14.62 11.66 7.46
N GLU A 82 -14.35 11.92 6.18
CA GLU A 82 -13.61 11.02 5.30
C GLU A 82 -12.14 10.83 5.68
N LEU A 83 -11.57 11.75 6.47
CA LEU A 83 -10.20 11.67 6.98
C LEU A 83 -10.12 11.03 8.37
N ALA A 84 -11.25 10.67 8.98
CA ALA A 84 -11.29 9.96 10.26
C ALA A 84 -10.72 8.52 10.18
N ILE A 85 -10.45 8.03 8.97
CA ILE A 85 -9.73 6.75 8.76
C ILE A 85 -8.28 6.80 9.23
N PHE A 86 -7.70 8.00 9.38
CA PHE A 86 -6.36 8.19 9.90
C PHE A 86 -6.43 8.46 11.41
N GLU A 87 -5.60 7.77 12.18
CA GLU A 87 -5.63 7.84 13.65
C GLU A 87 -4.96 9.12 14.17
N THR A 88 -3.96 9.63 13.45
CA THR A 88 -3.17 10.81 13.83
C THR A 88 -2.77 11.61 12.60
N LYS A 89 -2.48 12.91 12.73
CA LYS A 89 -1.99 13.67 11.56
C LYS A 89 -0.61 13.19 11.13
N LYS A 90 0.21 12.68 12.06
CA LYS A 90 1.46 11.99 11.73
C LYS A 90 1.23 10.83 10.76
N GLU A 91 0.22 9.99 11.01
CA GLU A 91 -0.15 8.91 10.10
C GLU A 91 -0.60 9.48 8.75
N PHE A 92 -1.51 10.45 8.75
CA PHE A 92 -2.00 11.10 7.54
C PHE A 92 -0.86 11.70 6.68
N TYR A 93 0.06 12.45 7.29
CA TYR A 93 1.23 13.01 6.61
C TYR A 93 2.11 11.93 5.99
N SER A 94 2.29 10.80 6.68
CA SER A 94 3.08 9.67 6.17
C SER A 94 2.46 9.09 4.90
N TYR A 95 1.14 8.86 4.88
CA TYR A 95 0.44 8.40 3.67
C TYR A 95 0.47 9.44 2.55
N LEU A 96 0.32 10.73 2.86
CA LEU A 96 0.44 11.81 1.87
C LEU A 96 1.83 11.86 1.23
N LEU A 97 2.89 11.60 1.99
CA LEU A 97 4.25 11.55 1.50
C LEU A 97 4.50 10.33 0.62
N ILE A 98 3.96 9.16 0.98
CA ILE A 98 3.99 7.97 0.12
C ILE A 98 3.29 8.27 -1.21
N ALA A 99 2.07 8.81 -1.16
CA ALA A 99 1.31 9.21 -2.34
C ALA A 99 2.09 10.22 -3.21
N ASN A 100 2.73 11.23 -2.59
CA ASN A 100 3.58 12.20 -3.29
C ASN A 100 4.69 11.50 -4.08
N GLN A 101 5.40 10.58 -3.42
CA GLN A 101 6.52 9.87 -4.02
C GLN A 101 6.07 8.98 -5.17
N LEU A 102 4.96 8.26 -5.02
CA LEU A 102 4.39 7.45 -6.10
C LEU A 102 4.09 8.30 -7.34
N LEU A 103 3.42 9.44 -7.15
CA LEU A 103 3.01 10.32 -8.24
C LEU A 103 4.19 11.07 -8.88
N LYS A 104 5.13 11.59 -8.07
CA LYS A 104 6.35 12.25 -8.56
C LYS A 104 7.22 11.30 -9.39
N ASN A 105 7.28 10.04 -9.00
CA ASN A 105 8.05 9.00 -9.70
C ASN A 105 7.27 8.30 -10.82
N ASN A 106 6.06 8.77 -11.15
CA ASN A 106 5.18 8.25 -12.18
C ASN A 106 4.88 6.75 -12.02
N TYR A 107 4.71 6.27 -10.78
CA TYR A 107 4.11 4.95 -10.55
C TYR A 107 2.62 5.02 -10.88
N GLU A 108 2.15 4.05 -11.66
CA GLU A 108 0.75 3.93 -12.08
C GLU A 108 0.01 2.83 -11.32
N ILE A 109 0.76 1.92 -10.70
CA ILE A 109 0.25 0.81 -9.90
C ILE A 109 1.15 0.63 -8.67
N VAL A 110 0.53 0.41 -7.51
CA VAL A 110 1.21 0.02 -6.28
C VAL A 110 0.47 -1.14 -5.63
N VAL A 111 1.18 -2.13 -5.12
CA VAL A 111 0.62 -3.23 -4.34
C VAL A 111 0.98 -2.97 -2.88
N VAL A 112 -0.04 -2.72 -2.04
CA VAL A 112 0.16 -2.62 -0.59
C VAL A 112 0.27 -4.03 -0.02
N THR A 113 1.32 -4.29 0.75
CA THR A 113 1.65 -5.61 1.27
C THR A 113 2.06 -5.50 2.73
N ASP A 114 1.26 -4.79 3.54
CA ASP A 114 1.54 -4.66 4.97
C ASP A 114 1.57 -6.03 5.65
N HIS A 115 2.43 -6.18 6.67
CA HIS A 115 2.52 -7.43 7.39
C HIS A 115 1.26 -7.69 8.21
N ASN A 116 0.59 -8.81 7.89
CA ASN A 116 -0.53 -9.37 8.64
C ASN A 116 -1.65 -8.34 8.92
N THR A 117 -1.87 -7.40 7.98
CA THR A 117 -2.93 -6.39 8.06
C THR A 117 -3.26 -5.84 6.66
N THR A 118 -4.49 -5.40 6.45
CA THR A 118 -4.98 -4.79 5.20
C THR A 118 -5.22 -3.28 5.35
N LYS A 119 -5.07 -2.74 6.56
CA LYS A 119 -5.49 -1.38 6.93
C LYS A 119 -4.86 -0.30 6.04
N GLY A 120 -3.62 -0.50 5.58
CA GLY A 120 -2.93 0.49 4.76
C GLY A 120 -3.46 0.64 3.34
N ILE A 121 -4.19 -0.35 2.83
CA ILE A 121 -4.77 -0.31 1.48
C ILE A 121 -5.71 0.89 1.34
N VAL A 122 -6.73 0.96 2.21
CA VAL A 122 -7.76 2.00 2.15
C VAL A 122 -7.19 3.37 2.52
N LYS A 123 -6.22 3.43 3.44
CA LYS A 123 -5.54 4.67 3.84
C LYS A 123 -4.69 5.25 2.71
N LEU A 124 -3.93 4.41 1.99
CA LEU A 124 -3.15 4.85 0.84
C LEU A 124 -4.04 5.25 -0.34
N GLN A 125 -5.11 4.48 -0.61
CA GLN A 125 -6.08 4.81 -1.64
C GLN A 125 -6.69 6.20 -1.37
N LYS A 126 -7.11 6.47 -0.13
CA LYS A 126 -7.65 7.78 0.26
C LYS A 126 -6.63 8.90 0.08
N ALA A 127 -5.37 8.67 0.47
CA ALA A 127 -4.32 9.65 0.27
C ALA A 127 -4.08 9.96 -1.21
N LEU A 128 -4.09 8.95 -2.09
CA LEU A 128 -3.96 9.13 -3.54
C LEU A 128 -5.16 9.84 -4.16
N ASP A 129 -6.38 9.56 -3.69
CA ASP A 129 -7.59 10.23 -4.20
C ASP A 129 -7.63 11.72 -3.85
N ASN A 130 -7.10 12.12 -2.68
CA ASN A 130 -6.95 13.54 -2.31
C ASN A 130 -6.01 14.31 -3.27
N TYR A 131 -5.04 13.62 -3.92
CA TYR A 131 -4.19 14.23 -4.95
C TYR A 131 -4.84 14.34 -6.33
N ARG A 132 -5.76 13.43 -6.68
CA ARG A 132 -6.39 13.38 -8.01
C ARG A 132 -7.14 14.66 -8.35
N ASN A 133 -7.68 15.34 -7.34
CA ASN A 133 -8.36 16.61 -7.52
C ASN A 133 -7.44 17.73 -8.05
N ASN A 134 -6.12 17.52 -8.07
CA ASN A 134 -5.13 18.51 -8.48
C ASN A 134 -4.31 18.14 -9.73
N VAL A 135 -4.34 16.90 -10.26
CA VAL A 135 -3.46 16.47 -11.38
C VAL A 135 -4.04 15.30 -12.21
N HIS A 136 -3.74 15.25 -13.52
CA HIS A 136 -3.99 14.12 -14.43
C HIS A 136 -3.18 12.82 -14.15
N LYS A 137 -2.46 12.73 -13.01
CA LYS A 137 -1.63 11.56 -12.65
C LYS A 137 -2.32 10.76 -11.55
N HIS A 138 -2.45 9.46 -11.74
CA HIS A 138 -3.02 8.56 -10.74
C HIS A 138 -2.21 7.27 -10.63
N CYS A 139 -2.03 6.81 -9.40
CA CYS A 139 -1.50 5.49 -9.08
C CYS A 139 -2.64 4.62 -8.52
N ASN A 140 -2.90 3.47 -9.13
CA ASN A 140 -3.93 2.55 -8.66
C ASN A 140 -3.37 1.65 -7.56
N VAL A 141 -4.12 1.46 -6.48
CA VAL A 141 -3.75 0.53 -5.40
C VAL A 141 -4.32 -0.86 -5.72
N ILE A 142 -3.45 -1.86 -5.83
CA ILE A 142 -3.83 -3.27 -5.80
C ILE A 142 -3.85 -3.72 -4.35
N TYR A 143 -4.91 -4.43 -3.99
CA TYR A 143 -5.13 -4.92 -2.64
C TYR A 143 -4.22 -6.12 -2.41
N GLY A 144 -3.41 -6.03 -1.37
CA GLY A 144 -2.52 -7.12 -0.99
C GLY A 144 -2.25 -7.15 0.51
N ILE A 145 -1.60 -8.22 0.94
CA ILE A 145 -1.20 -8.47 2.31
C ILE A 145 0.05 -9.36 2.30
N GLU A 146 0.98 -9.11 3.21
CA GLU A 146 2.11 -10.01 3.44
C GLU A 146 1.88 -10.83 4.72
N ILE A 147 1.75 -12.14 4.57
CA ILE A 147 1.51 -13.07 5.67
C ILE A 147 2.83 -13.65 6.15
N THR A 148 3.13 -13.48 7.43
CA THR A 148 4.22 -14.19 8.12
C THR A 148 3.77 -15.60 8.48
N CYS A 149 4.50 -16.59 7.96
CA CYS A 149 4.17 -18.00 8.09
C CYS A 149 5.03 -18.69 9.18
N ALA A 150 4.57 -19.86 9.64
CA ALA A 150 5.23 -20.63 10.71
C ALA A 150 6.63 -21.14 10.34
N ASP A 151 6.89 -21.33 9.05
CA ASP A 151 8.19 -21.71 8.49
C ASP A 151 9.13 -20.50 8.28
N ARG A 152 8.75 -19.32 8.82
CA ARG A 152 9.45 -18.03 8.72
C ARG A 152 9.58 -17.47 7.30
N LEU A 153 8.82 -18.01 6.36
CA LEU A 153 8.65 -17.41 5.05
C LEU A 153 7.53 -16.37 5.09
N HIS A 154 7.58 -15.46 4.12
CA HIS A 154 6.53 -14.48 3.90
C HIS A 154 5.81 -14.80 2.59
N VAL A 155 4.48 -14.80 2.65
CA VAL A 155 3.62 -14.99 1.46
C VAL A 155 2.90 -13.69 1.20
N VAL A 156 3.11 -13.08 0.05
CA VAL A 156 2.29 -11.96 -0.43
C VAL A 156 1.09 -12.53 -1.15
N GLY A 157 -0.10 -12.15 -0.69
CA GLY A 157 -1.37 -12.40 -1.37
C GLY A 157 -1.90 -11.10 -1.99
N MET A 158 -2.31 -11.14 -3.25
CA MET A 158 -2.93 -10.07 -4.01
C MET A 158 -4.34 -10.47 -4.42
N PHE A 159 -5.30 -9.59 -4.20
CA PHE A 159 -6.72 -9.90 -4.34
C PHE A 159 -7.50 -8.68 -4.88
N ARG A 160 -8.75 -8.91 -5.29
CA ARG A 160 -9.62 -7.82 -5.75
C ARG A 160 -10.29 -7.12 -4.56
N ALA A 161 -10.70 -5.86 -4.74
CA ALA A 161 -11.32 -5.08 -3.67
C ALA A 161 -12.56 -5.75 -3.06
N GLU A 162 -13.34 -6.49 -3.87
CA GLU A 162 -14.53 -7.21 -3.42
C GLU A 162 -14.20 -8.38 -2.48
N GLN A 163 -12.95 -8.85 -2.47
CA GLN A 163 -12.46 -9.94 -1.64
C GLN A 163 -11.88 -9.46 -0.30
N LEU A 164 -11.85 -8.15 -0.05
CA LEU A 164 -11.27 -7.59 1.18
C LEU A 164 -11.86 -8.23 2.44
N GLY A 165 -13.18 -8.31 2.55
CA GLY A 165 -13.84 -8.90 3.72
C GLY A 165 -13.55 -10.39 3.89
N GLU A 166 -13.39 -11.14 2.79
CA GLU A 166 -13.01 -12.56 2.85
C GLU A 166 -11.58 -12.74 3.34
N VAL A 167 -10.65 -11.91 2.87
CA VAL A 167 -9.24 -11.94 3.30
C VAL A 167 -9.10 -11.49 4.76
N GLU A 168 -9.82 -10.44 5.17
CA GLU A 168 -9.83 -9.98 6.56
C GLU A 168 -10.42 -11.02 7.50
N GLN A 169 -11.48 -11.72 7.09
CA GLN A 169 -12.03 -12.84 7.86
C GLN A 169 -11.03 -13.99 7.97
N TRP A 170 -10.43 -14.41 6.84
CA TRP A 170 -9.40 -15.46 6.85
C TRP A 170 -8.23 -15.07 7.76
N LEU A 171 -7.78 -13.82 7.72
CA LEU A 171 -6.71 -13.34 8.59
C LEU A 171 -7.15 -13.41 10.05
N SER A 172 -8.35 -12.91 10.39
CA SER A 172 -8.88 -12.94 11.75
C SER A 172 -9.00 -14.35 12.31
N ASP A 173 -9.31 -15.35 11.47
CA ASP A 173 -9.47 -16.74 11.89
C ASP A 173 -8.13 -17.44 12.19
N HIS A 174 -7.02 -16.93 11.65
CA HIS A 174 -5.72 -17.62 11.67
C HIS A 174 -4.58 -16.82 12.32
N ILE A 175 -4.71 -15.50 12.44
CA ILE A 175 -3.67 -14.64 12.97
C ILE A 175 -3.47 -14.85 14.47
N ILE A 176 -2.21 -15.01 14.87
CA ILE A 176 -1.79 -15.02 16.28
C ILE A 176 -1.59 -13.58 16.74
N SER A 177 -0.84 -12.80 15.95
CA SER A 177 -0.64 -11.36 16.13
C SER A 177 -0.11 -10.73 14.83
N GLU A 178 -0.18 -9.39 14.73
CA GLU A 178 0.38 -8.66 13.59
C GLU A 178 1.92 -8.87 13.45
N GLU A 179 2.64 -9.14 14.54
CA GLU A 179 4.09 -9.36 14.53
C GLU A 179 4.49 -10.82 14.19
N TYR A 180 3.70 -11.81 14.62
CA TYR A 180 4.03 -13.23 14.44
C TYR A 180 3.27 -13.92 13.29
N GLY A 181 2.23 -13.29 12.75
CA GLY A 181 1.44 -13.83 11.66
C GLY A 181 0.64 -15.08 12.06
N VAL A 182 0.74 -16.15 11.28
CA VAL A 182 -0.13 -17.33 11.37
C VAL A 182 0.64 -18.62 11.69
N MET A 183 -0.01 -19.58 12.38
CA MET A 183 0.53 -20.95 12.57
C MET A 183 0.32 -21.86 11.36
N LYS A 184 0.50 -21.33 10.13
CA LYS A 184 0.41 -22.10 8.88
C LYS A 184 1.73 -22.05 8.13
N SER A 185 2.05 -23.12 7.39
CA SER A 185 3.20 -23.10 6.49
C SER A 185 2.94 -22.16 5.32
N SER A 186 4.01 -21.68 4.67
CA SER A 186 3.89 -20.89 3.44
C SER A 186 3.15 -21.63 2.33
N TYR A 187 3.27 -22.96 2.26
CA TYR A 187 2.51 -23.79 1.33
C TYR A 187 1.00 -23.74 1.61
N ASP A 188 0.59 -23.87 2.87
CA ASP A 188 -0.82 -23.83 3.25
C ASP A 188 -1.42 -22.44 2.98
N VAL A 189 -0.67 -21.37 3.26
CA VAL A 189 -1.10 -20.00 2.97
C VAL A 189 -1.22 -19.77 1.46
N LEU A 190 -0.24 -20.20 0.65
CA LEU A 190 -0.32 -20.14 -0.81
C LEU A 190 -1.56 -20.88 -1.33
N LYS A 191 -1.81 -22.08 -0.79
CA LYS A 191 -2.96 -22.89 -1.15
C LYS A 191 -4.27 -22.21 -0.79
N ASP A 192 -4.39 -21.67 0.42
CA ASP A 192 -5.59 -20.97 0.88
C ASP A 192 -5.92 -19.77 -0.03
N PHE A 193 -4.91 -18.97 -0.40
CA PHE A 193 -5.10 -17.83 -1.31
C PHE A 193 -5.42 -18.29 -2.74
N TYR A 194 -4.78 -19.36 -3.22
CA TYR A 194 -5.09 -19.94 -4.54
C TYR A 194 -6.53 -20.45 -4.61
N ASP A 195 -7.00 -21.17 -3.59
CA ASP A 195 -8.36 -21.71 -3.51
C ASP A 195 -9.41 -20.57 -3.46
N LYS A 196 -9.03 -19.38 -2.98
CA LYS A 196 -9.81 -18.13 -3.00
C LYS A 196 -9.72 -17.35 -4.32
N GLN A 197 -9.04 -17.90 -5.33
CA GLN A 197 -8.78 -17.21 -6.61
C GLN A 197 -8.02 -15.89 -6.46
N CYS A 198 -7.18 -15.80 -5.44
CA CYS A 198 -6.20 -14.73 -5.26
C CYS A 198 -4.88 -15.11 -5.93
N TYR A 199 -4.06 -14.11 -6.26
CA TYR A 199 -2.68 -14.35 -6.67
C TYR A 199 -1.80 -14.37 -5.43
N ALA A 200 -0.85 -15.30 -5.33
CA ALA A 200 0.06 -15.32 -4.20
C ALA A 200 1.46 -15.78 -4.61
N TYR A 201 2.47 -15.26 -3.92
CA TYR A 201 3.88 -15.63 -4.12
C TYR A 201 4.68 -15.55 -2.82
N ILE A 202 5.79 -16.29 -2.75
CA ILE A 202 6.74 -16.21 -1.63
C ILE A 202 7.58 -14.96 -1.81
N ALA A 203 7.50 -14.03 -0.87
CA ALA A 203 8.28 -12.81 -0.89
C ALA A 203 9.70 -13.05 -0.37
N HIS A 204 10.64 -12.26 -0.87
CA HIS A 204 12.02 -12.19 -0.36
C HIS A 204 12.75 -13.53 -0.23
N ILE A 205 12.43 -14.57 -1.03
CA ILE A 205 12.98 -15.92 -0.85
C ILE A 205 14.51 -15.93 -0.75
N ASN A 206 15.18 -15.10 -1.56
CA ASN A 206 16.64 -14.98 -1.63
C ASN A 206 17.28 -14.33 -0.38
N THR A 207 16.50 -13.62 0.44
CA THR A 207 16.96 -12.97 1.67
C THR A 207 16.30 -13.56 2.91
N SER A 208 15.53 -14.64 2.77
CA SER A 208 14.88 -15.30 3.91
C SER A 208 15.91 -15.93 4.85
N GLU A 209 15.59 -15.99 6.15
CA GLU A 209 16.49 -16.54 7.17
C GLU A 209 16.92 -17.99 6.85
N LEU A 210 16.07 -18.75 6.15
CA LEU A 210 16.32 -20.12 5.73
C LEU A 210 17.57 -20.28 4.87
N PHE A 211 17.90 -19.28 4.05
CA PHE A 211 19.08 -19.28 3.17
C PHE A 211 20.21 -18.39 3.68
N SER A 212 20.04 -17.74 4.84
CA SER A 212 21.14 -17.02 5.48
C SER A 212 22.17 -18.03 6.00
N GLN A 213 23.45 -17.85 5.64
CA GLN A 213 24.56 -18.79 5.89
C GLN A 213 24.86 -19.13 7.37
N LYS A 214 24.01 -18.71 8.32
CA LYS A 214 24.18 -18.98 9.75
C LYS A 214 23.70 -20.38 10.19
N ASN A 215 23.03 -21.14 9.34
CA ASN A 215 22.44 -22.43 9.69
C ASN A 215 23.17 -23.67 9.14
N TRP A 216 24.36 -23.50 8.56
CA TRP A 216 25.22 -24.61 8.14
C TRP A 216 26.47 -24.65 9.04
N ILE A 217 26.31 -25.23 10.23
CA ILE A 217 27.42 -25.68 11.09
C ILE A 217 27.43 -27.20 11.06
#